data_AF-A0A7J2RFX0-F1
#
_entry.id   AF-A0A7J2RFX0-F1
#
_cell.length_a   1.000
_cell.length_b   1.000
_cell.length_c   1.000
_cell.angle_alpha   90.00
_cell.angle_beta   90.00
_cell.angle_gamma   90.00
#
_symmetry.space_group_name_H-M   'P 1'
#
loop_
_entity.id
_entity.type
_entity.pdbx_description
1 polymer ?
#
loop_
_entity_poly.entity_id
_entity_poly.type
_entity_poly.pdbx_seq_one_letter_code
_entity_poly.pdbx_strand_id
1 'polypeptide(L)'
;MKLTEKYRNKIHHKELIATFDDILILPGFTDFEPSDINISIKLGKYNFNLPIMSSAMDTVTEDEMAIKMALYGGLGVLHRNCSYERQLEIVRIVKRARSFVIDDEHIATIKPNEPLARAKLMMENYNISGLVVVNEEQRVCGIFTKRDIPFMESDLKNGSIKDYMTKEVISIKPGVSREEALDTLFKHRIEKLPIIDDKGILQGLITKKDLTPEFPFASKDEDGHLLCAIGLSPKFPESSHGQNMLKELEKYVDIFFIDVADFYKKADIEGTKKLMKFLDSDFVLGNIGTYQAAEHLMTKSDFPEEKFIGIKVGMGSGSICTTSTQTGVGAPTLFATAQVADAILDYNPNIGLIADGGFKNPGDLPKAFATGADMIMSGHLFAGATESPGFIDTVQGRKVKVYRGMGSKNAREIGFISDRYIESSKMITEGVSDYVPYVGDLSGVLATLKEGLTNGMIYAGAKSIYEMKNASIGIVSVVGTRETQPHDLLGKY
;
A
#
# COMPACT_ATOMS: atom_id res chain seq x y z
N MET A 1 2.72 40.25 -9.87
CA MET A 1 3.13 39.12 -9.01
C MET A 1 4.13 38.31 -9.83
N LYS A 2 5.42 38.27 -9.46
CA LYS A 2 6.39 37.41 -10.15
C LYS A 2 6.10 35.99 -9.70
N LEU A 3 5.61 35.14 -10.61
CA LEU A 3 5.43 33.71 -10.36
C LEU A 3 6.76 33.11 -9.89
N THR A 4 6.70 32.29 -8.85
CA THR A 4 7.89 31.70 -8.22
C THR A 4 8.49 30.66 -9.17
N GLU A 5 9.78 30.76 -9.51
CA GLU A 5 10.49 29.80 -10.38
C GLU A 5 11.56 29.01 -9.60
N LYS A 6 11.34 28.75 -8.29
CA LYS A 6 12.34 28.15 -7.39
C LYS A 6 12.72 26.72 -7.79
N TYR A 7 11.83 25.95 -8.42
CA TYR A 7 12.09 24.57 -8.82
C TYR A 7 12.15 24.40 -10.35
N ARG A 8 11.32 25.11 -11.14
CA ARG A 8 11.48 25.16 -12.62
C ARG A 8 12.91 25.55 -13.06
N ASN A 9 13.53 26.56 -12.45
CA ASN A 9 14.88 26.98 -12.86
C ASN A 9 16.00 26.02 -12.43
N LYS A 10 15.72 25.00 -11.60
CA LYS A 10 16.72 23.97 -11.25
C LYS A 10 16.91 22.93 -12.37
N ILE A 11 16.01 22.88 -13.35
CA ILE A 11 15.99 21.89 -14.44
C ILE A 11 15.84 22.51 -15.84
N HIS A 12 15.37 23.75 -15.96
CA HIS A 12 15.17 24.43 -17.25
C HIS A 12 16.46 25.10 -17.77
N HIS A 13 17.36 24.31 -18.35
CA HIS A 13 18.26 24.80 -19.39
C HIS A 13 17.63 24.44 -20.76
N LYS A 14 16.95 25.41 -21.43
CA LYS A 14 16.47 25.33 -22.84
C LYS A 14 15.63 24.09 -23.25
N GLU A 15 14.41 23.93 -22.74
CA GLU A 15 13.43 22.92 -23.22
C GLU A 15 13.84 21.43 -23.11
N LEU A 16 14.92 21.12 -22.38
CA LEU A 16 15.31 19.74 -22.11
C LEU A 16 14.43 19.16 -21.00
N ILE A 17 13.84 17.98 -21.24
CA ILE A 17 13.13 17.20 -20.22
C ILE A 17 14.12 16.22 -19.59
N ALA A 18 14.29 16.30 -18.27
CA ALA A 18 15.12 15.38 -17.51
C ALA A 18 14.28 14.28 -16.85
N THR A 19 14.85 13.07 -16.78
CA THR A 19 14.31 11.89 -16.11
C THR A 19 15.23 11.46 -14.98
N PHE A 20 14.92 10.35 -14.31
CA PHE A 20 15.73 9.84 -13.20
C PHE A 20 17.20 9.57 -13.58
N ASP A 21 17.47 9.17 -14.83
CA ASP A 21 18.83 8.85 -15.29
C ASP A 21 19.64 10.11 -15.69
N ASP A 22 18.97 11.25 -15.86
CA ASP A 22 19.58 12.50 -16.29
C ASP A 22 20.04 13.38 -15.12
N ILE A 23 19.71 12.99 -13.88
CA ILE A 23 20.02 13.78 -12.68
C ILE A 23 20.64 12.97 -11.55
N LEU A 24 21.39 13.67 -10.71
CA LEU A 24 21.89 13.19 -9.43
C LEU A 24 21.52 14.17 -8.31
N ILE A 25 21.38 13.66 -7.10
CA ILE A 25 21.37 14.48 -5.90
C ILE A 25 22.82 14.87 -5.59
N LEU A 26 23.07 16.18 -5.46
CA LEU A 26 24.38 16.68 -5.06
C LEU A 26 24.54 16.53 -3.54
N PRO A 27 25.73 16.13 -3.05
CA PRO A 27 25.97 16.00 -1.62
C PRO A 27 25.67 17.30 -0.85
N GLY A 28 24.95 17.17 0.26
CA GLY A 28 24.66 18.23 1.21
C GLY A 28 25.53 18.16 2.47
N PHE A 29 25.31 19.11 3.37
CA PHE A 29 25.94 19.11 4.69
C PHE A 29 25.10 18.28 5.68
N THR A 30 25.76 17.47 6.51
CA THR A 30 25.12 16.54 7.44
C THR A 30 25.64 16.75 8.85
N ASP A 31 24.75 17.03 9.81
CA ASP A 31 25.04 17.25 11.24
C ASP A 31 24.14 16.42 12.17
N PHE A 32 23.73 15.23 11.70
CA PHE A 32 22.77 14.35 12.37
C PHE A 32 23.15 12.89 12.24
N GLU A 33 22.58 12.07 13.12
CA GLU A 33 22.76 10.62 13.09
C GLU A 33 21.71 9.97 12.17
N PRO A 34 22.00 8.81 11.56
CA PRO A 34 21.03 8.09 10.73
C PRO A 34 19.69 7.80 11.44
N SER A 35 19.70 7.64 12.76
CA SER A 35 18.50 7.44 13.58
C SER A 35 17.58 8.66 13.64
N ASP A 36 18.08 9.85 13.31
CA ASP A 36 17.30 11.10 13.35
C ASP A 36 16.44 11.27 12.09
N ILE A 37 16.63 10.43 11.07
CA ILE A 37 15.88 10.53 9.82
C ILE A 37 14.43 10.13 10.01
N ASN A 38 13.53 11.02 9.60
CA ASN A 38 12.10 10.78 9.56
C ASN A 38 11.59 10.85 8.11
N ILE A 39 11.27 9.69 7.55
CA ILE A 39 10.69 9.56 6.20
C ILE A 39 9.16 9.66 6.19
N SER A 40 8.53 9.86 7.35
CA SER A 40 7.07 9.89 7.46
C SER A 40 6.49 11.11 6.76
N ILE A 41 5.32 10.94 6.14
CA ILE A 41 4.63 11.99 5.38
C ILE A 41 3.13 11.95 5.65
N LYS A 42 2.44 13.04 5.32
CA LYS A 42 0.98 13.10 5.30
C LYS A 42 0.46 13.19 3.87
N LEU A 43 -0.67 12.55 3.63
CA LEU A 43 -1.48 12.73 2.43
C LEU A 43 -2.93 12.98 2.89
N GLY A 44 -3.40 14.21 2.77
CA GLY A 44 -4.63 14.64 3.43
C GLY A 44 -4.54 14.42 4.95
N LYS A 45 -5.51 13.69 5.51
CA LYS A 45 -5.53 13.33 6.94
C LYS A 45 -4.70 12.08 7.30
N TYR A 46 -4.25 11.31 6.32
CA TYR A 46 -3.56 10.04 6.54
C TYR A 46 -2.08 10.23 6.81
N ASN A 47 -1.55 9.49 7.79
CA ASN A 47 -0.12 9.45 8.10
C ASN A 47 0.49 8.18 7.54
N PHE A 48 1.60 8.31 6.81
CA PHE A 48 2.37 7.20 6.28
C PHE A 48 3.78 7.23 6.85
N ASN A 49 4.21 6.13 7.47
CA ASN A 49 5.57 5.96 7.98
C ASN A 49 6.55 5.52 6.87
N LEU A 50 6.01 5.12 5.72
CA LEU A 50 6.76 4.77 4.52
C LEU A 50 6.10 5.45 3.31
N PRO A 51 6.76 6.41 2.65
CA PRO A 51 6.17 7.21 1.57
C PRO A 51 6.17 6.44 0.22
N ILE A 52 5.75 5.17 0.25
CA ILE A 52 5.83 4.21 -0.85
C ILE A 52 4.46 3.56 -1.06
N MET A 53 4.01 3.53 -2.31
CA MET A 53 2.77 2.89 -2.74
C MET A 53 2.98 1.83 -3.81
N SER A 54 2.19 0.76 -3.76
CA SER A 54 2.09 -0.20 -4.86
C SER A 54 0.99 0.21 -5.83
N SER A 55 1.26 0.08 -7.14
CA SER A 55 0.39 0.56 -8.22
C SER A 55 -0.91 -0.25 -8.37
N ALA A 56 -1.98 0.43 -8.82
CA ALA A 56 -3.30 -0.13 -9.15
C ALA A 56 -3.30 -1.01 -10.41
N MET A 57 -2.61 -2.15 -10.33
CA MET A 57 -2.40 -3.07 -11.45
C MET A 57 -2.71 -4.51 -11.04
N ASP A 58 -3.31 -5.27 -11.96
CA ASP A 58 -3.73 -6.66 -11.74
C ASP A 58 -2.60 -7.67 -11.59
N THR A 59 -1.37 -7.25 -11.84
CA THR A 59 -0.13 -8.01 -11.63
C THR A 59 0.73 -7.43 -10.52
N VAL A 60 0.18 -6.49 -9.72
CA VAL A 60 0.91 -5.85 -8.62
C VAL A 60 0.12 -5.88 -7.33
N THR A 61 -1.13 -5.38 -7.33
CA THR A 61 -1.84 -5.09 -6.08
C THR A 61 -3.24 -5.69 -6.04
N GLU A 62 -3.35 -6.84 -5.38
CA GLU A 62 -4.60 -7.35 -4.78
C GLU A 62 -4.49 -7.31 -3.24
N ASP A 63 -5.26 -8.13 -2.54
CA ASP A 63 -5.38 -8.17 -1.08
C ASP A 63 -4.04 -8.40 -0.37
N GLU A 64 -3.26 -9.42 -0.73
CA GLU A 64 -2.00 -9.73 -0.03
C GLU A 64 -1.01 -8.55 -0.07
N MET A 65 -0.78 -7.98 -1.26
CA MET A 65 0.06 -6.80 -1.44
C MET A 65 -0.48 -5.61 -0.64
N ALA A 66 -1.78 -5.30 -0.74
CA ALA A 66 -2.37 -4.17 -0.04
C ALA A 66 -2.24 -4.29 1.48
N ILE A 67 -2.49 -5.48 2.03
CA ILE A 67 -2.34 -5.78 3.45
C ILE A 67 -0.89 -5.57 3.87
N LYS A 68 0.07 -6.18 3.17
CA LYS A 68 1.49 -6.06 3.55
C LYS A 68 2.02 -4.63 3.41
N MET A 69 1.65 -3.92 2.35
CA MET A 69 2.00 -2.50 2.18
C MET A 69 1.50 -1.67 3.35
N ALA A 70 0.24 -1.83 3.73
CA ALA A 70 -0.34 -1.11 4.87
C ALA A 70 0.35 -1.50 6.20
N LEU A 71 0.62 -2.79 6.43
CA LEU A 71 1.34 -3.25 7.63
C LEU A 71 2.75 -2.65 7.75
N TYR A 72 3.48 -2.48 6.64
CA TYR A 72 4.81 -1.87 6.64
C TYR A 72 4.80 -0.33 6.59
N GLY A 73 3.62 0.30 6.69
CA GLY A 73 3.46 1.75 6.79
C GLY A 73 3.40 2.50 5.46
N GLY A 74 3.25 1.76 4.35
CA GLY A 74 2.95 2.28 3.01
C GLY A 74 1.46 2.16 2.67
N LEU A 75 1.14 2.13 1.39
CA LEU A 75 -0.23 1.93 0.90
C LEU A 75 -0.23 1.05 -0.36
N GLY A 76 -1.06 0.02 -0.40
CA GLY A 76 -1.33 -0.68 -1.65
C GLY A 76 -2.62 -0.17 -2.28
N VAL A 77 -2.55 0.30 -3.53
CA VAL A 77 -3.75 0.72 -4.26
C VAL A 77 -4.26 -0.45 -5.08
N LEU A 78 -5.42 -0.98 -4.71
CA LEU A 78 -6.07 -2.09 -5.40
C LEU A 78 -6.45 -1.69 -6.83
N HIS A 79 -6.34 -2.62 -7.77
CA HIS A 79 -6.74 -2.37 -9.15
C HIS A 79 -8.27 -2.44 -9.35
N ARG A 80 -8.75 -1.82 -10.42
CA ARG A 80 -10.16 -1.91 -10.86
C ARG A 80 -10.42 -2.83 -12.05
N ASN A 81 -9.41 -3.56 -12.51
CA ASN A 81 -9.52 -4.48 -13.64
C ASN A 81 -10.21 -5.83 -13.29
N CYS A 82 -11.35 -5.76 -12.61
CA CYS A 82 -12.17 -6.89 -12.21
C CYS A 82 -13.60 -6.41 -11.92
N SER A 83 -14.53 -7.33 -11.73
CA SER A 83 -15.93 -6.99 -11.44
C SER A 83 -16.09 -6.29 -10.09
N TYR A 84 -17.19 -5.55 -9.88
CA TYR A 84 -17.46 -4.89 -8.61
C TYR A 84 -17.54 -5.89 -7.44
N GLU A 85 -18.03 -7.09 -7.68
CA GLU A 85 -18.11 -8.16 -6.68
C GLU A 85 -16.71 -8.59 -6.23
N ARG A 86 -15.78 -8.75 -7.18
CA ARG A 86 -14.38 -9.07 -6.88
C ARG A 86 -13.68 -7.91 -6.16
N GLN A 87 -13.91 -6.67 -6.59
CA GLN A 87 -13.40 -5.50 -5.87
C GLN A 87 -13.90 -5.48 -4.43
N LEU A 88 -15.19 -5.71 -4.21
CA LEU A 88 -15.82 -5.77 -2.90
C LEU A 88 -15.26 -6.90 -2.03
N GLU A 89 -15.00 -8.06 -2.61
CA GLU A 89 -14.34 -9.18 -1.92
C GLU A 89 -12.95 -8.77 -1.42
N ILE A 90 -12.11 -8.21 -2.29
CA ILE A 90 -10.73 -7.84 -1.98
C ILE A 90 -10.69 -6.73 -0.91
N VAL A 91 -11.48 -5.65 -1.04
CA VAL A 91 -11.49 -4.57 -0.02
C VAL A 91 -11.97 -5.09 1.34
N ARG A 92 -12.91 -6.05 1.36
CA ARG A 92 -13.36 -6.69 2.59
C ARG A 92 -12.26 -7.54 3.22
N ILE A 93 -11.45 -8.22 2.42
CA ILE A 93 -10.29 -8.97 2.92
C ILE A 93 -9.28 -7.99 3.54
N VAL A 94 -8.95 -6.88 2.86
CA VAL A 94 -8.04 -5.86 3.39
C VAL A 94 -8.55 -5.25 4.70
N LYS A 95 -9.82 -4.82 4.78
CA LYS A 95 -10.38 -4.24 6.02
C LYS A 95 -10.55 -5.28 7.13
N ARG A 96 -10.77 -6.55 6.78
CA ARG A 96 -10.78 -7.66 7.75
C ARG A 96 -9.39 -8.17 8.10
N ALA A 97 -8.36 -7.76 7.37
CA ALA A 97 -6.98 -8.13 7.68
C ALA A 97 -6.58 -7.39 8.95
N ARG A 98 -6.78 -8.08 10.06
CA ARG A 98 -6.58 -7.52 11.37
C ARG A 98 -5.10 -7.38 11.63
N SER A 99 -4.77 -6.24 12.22
CA SER A 99 -3.47 -6.11 12.85
C SER A 99 -3.45 -6.73 14.26
N PHE A 100 -4.60 -6.97 14.96
CA PHE A 100 -4.56 -7.26 16.41
C PHE A 100 -5.71 -8.06 17.11
N VAL A 101 -6.76 -8.63 16.47
CA VAL A 101 -7.86 -9.33 17.23
C VAL A 101 -8.32 -10.61 16.55
N ILE A 102 -8.53 -11.73 17.25
CA ILE A 102 -9.18 -12.91 16.66
C ILE A 102 -10.69 -12.82 16.90
N ASP A 103 -11.48 -12.77 15.82
CA ASP A 103 -12.96 -12.80 15.89
C ASP A 103 -13.44 -14.23 16.15
N ASP A 104 -14.59 -14.32 16.82
CA ASP A 104 -15.27 -15.55 17.26
C ASP A 104 -15.19 -16.71 16.25
N GLU A 105 -15.40 -16.46 14.96
CA GLU A 105 -15.43 -17.50 13.92
C GLU A 105 -14.08 -18.20 13.65
N HIS A 106 -12.95 -17.69 14.17
CA HIS A 106 -11.62 -18.27 13.94
C HIS A 106 -10.87 -18.60 15.24
N ILE A 107 -11.54 -18.54 16.40
CA ILE A 107 -10.91 -18.97 17.65
C ILE A 107 -10.93 -20.49 17.69
N ALA A 108 -9.76 -21.10 17.78
CA ALA A 108 -9.67 -22.53 18.01
C ALA A 108 -10.17 -22.86 19.41
N THR A 109 -11.41 -23.35 19.49
CA THR A 109 -12.04 -23.80 20.73
C THR A 109 -12.03 -25.31 20.86
N ILE A 110 -12.11 -25.82 22.09
CA ILE A 110 -12.21 -27.26 22.37
C ILE A 110 -13.24 -27.52 23.48
N LYS A 111 -13.88 -28.69 23.49
CA LYS A 111 -14.86 -29.04 24.52
C LYS A 111 -14.21 -29.66 25.77
N PRO A 112 -14.76 -29.48 26.98
CA PRO A 112 -14.17 -29.98 28.22
C PRO A 112 -13.94 -31.50 28.27
N ASN A 113 -14.80 -32.28 27.62
CA ASN A 113 -14.72 -33.75 27.64
C ASN A 113 -13.88 -34.33 26.49
N GLU A 114 -13.29 -33.50 25.63
CA GLU A 114 -12.47 -34.00 24.54
C GLU A 114 -11.10 -34.51 25.02
N PRO A 115 -10.47 -35.46 24.29
CA PRO A 115 -9.16 -36.01 24.67
C PRO A 115 -8.02 -35.00 24.54
N LEU A 116 -7.03 -35.07 25.43
CA LEU A 116 -5.81 -34.25 25.35
C LEU A 116 -5.05 -34.40 24.03
N ALA A 117 -5.05 -35.62 23.45
CA ALA A 117 -4.43 -35.88 22.15
C ALA A 117 -5.03 -35.01 21.02
N ARG A 118 -6.34 -34.74 21.06
CA ARG A 118 -7.01 -33.86 20.09
C ARG A 118 -6.52 -32.42 20.24
N ALA A 119 -6.42 -31.91 21.47
CA ALA A 119 -5.89 -30.57 21.71
C ALA A 119 -4.47 -30.43 21.17
N LYS A 120 -3.60 -31.40 21.44
CA LYS A 120 -2.22 -31.40 20.95
C LYS A 120 -2.17 -31.34 19.42
N LEU A 121 -2.93 -32.20 18.73
CA LEU A 121 -3.02 -32.20 17.27
C LEU A 121 -3.57 -30.87 16.72
N MET A 122 -4.61 -30.30 17.33
CA MET A 122 -5.14 -29.00 16.93
C MET A 122 -4.08 -27.90 17.09
N MET A 123 -3.37 -27.89 18.21
CA MET A 123 -2.34 -26.90 18.48
C MET A 123 -1.16 -27.00 17.51
N GLU A 124 -0.79 -28.21 17.10
CA GLU A 124 0.24 -28.45 16.07
C GLU A 124 -0.23 -28.04 14.67
N ASN A 125 -1.42 -28.49 14.25
CA ASN A 125 -1.98 -28.22 12.93
C ASN A 125 -2.25 -26.73 12.69
N TYR A 126 -2.78 -26.05 13.69
CA TYR A 126 -3.07 -24.61 13.61
C TYR A 126 -1.88 -23.74 14.04
N ASN A 127 -0.75 -24.35 14.45
CA ASN A 127 0.43 -23.65 14.96
C ASN A 127 0.13 -22.64 16.09
N ILE A 128 -0.77 -23.02 17.00
CA ILE A 128 -1.23 -22.19 18.13
C ILE A 128 -0.73 -22.73 19.47
N SER A 129 -0.63 -21.84 20.47
CA SER A 129 -0.08 -22.18 21.80
C SER A 129 -1.13 -22.48 22.87
N GLY A 130 -2.42 -22.46 22.53
CA GLY A 130 -3.50 -22.85 23.42
C GLY A 130 -4.87 -22.65 22.79
N LEU A 131 -5.89 -23.17 23.48
CA LEU A 131 -7.28 -23.28 23.08
C LEU A 131 -8.16 -22.71 24.17
N VAL A 132 -9.23 -22.01 23.79
CA VAL A 132 -10.29 -21.65 24.73
C VAL A 132 -11.22 -22.85 24.88
N VAL A 133 -11.54 -23.23 26.12
CA VAL A 133 -12.42 -24.35 26.39
C VAL A 133 -13.84 -23.82 26.51
N VAL A 134 -14.76 -24.32 25.67
CA VAL A 134 -16.17 -23.88 25.64
C VAL A 134 -17.11 -25.07 25.75
N ASN A 135 -18.27 -24.88 26.37
CA ASN A 135 -19.31 -25.91 26.43
C ASN A 135 -20.17 -25.92 25.14
N GLU A 136 -21.21 -26.77 25.12
CA GLU A 136 -22.17 -26.87 24.00
C GLU A 136 -22.93 -25.56 23.72
N GLU A 137 -22.99 -24.64 24.68
CA GLU A 137 -23.66 -23.33 24.59
C GLU A 137 -22.67 -22.19 24.25
N GLN A 138 -21.44 -22.51 23.84
CA GLN A 138 -20.35 -21.55 23.58
C GLN A 138 -19.90 -20.73 24.81
N ARG A 139 -20.24 -21.19 26.02
CA ARG A 139 -19.79 -20.55 27.26
C ARG A 139 -18.38 -20.97 27.62
N VAL A 140 -17.54 -20.00 27.96
CA VAL A 140 -16.15 -20.23 28.35
C VAL A 140 -16.10 -20.98 29.68
N CYS A 141 -15.47 -22.15 29.65
CA CYS A 141 -15.30 -23.06 30.77
C CYS A 141 -13.85 -23.12 31.27
N GLY A 142 -12.89 -22.68 30.45
CA GLY A 142 -11.47 -22.76 30.77
C GLY A 142 -10.56 -22.29 29.65
N ILE A 143 -9.26 -22.32 29.90
CA ILE A 143 -8.19 -22.21 28.88
C ILE A 143 -7.26 -23.41 29.03
N PHE A 144 -6.84 -23.97 27.90
CA PHE A 144 -5.85 -25.04 27.81
C PHE A 144 -4.66 -24.59 26.97
N THR A 145 -3.44 -24.76 27.46
CA THR A 145 -2.20 -24.25 26.83
C THR A 145 -1.13 -25.32 26.75
N LYS A 146 -0.02 -25.01 26.06
CA LYS A 146 1.15 -25.92 25.99
C LYS A 146 1.69 -26.32 27.36
N ARG A 147 1.51 -25.47 28.39
CA ARG A 147 1.97 -25.74 29.75
C ARG A 147 1.11 -26.77 30.48
N ASP A 148 -0.12 -26.96 30.00
CA ASP A 148 -1.12 -27.85 30.61
C ASP A 148 -1.05 -29.28 30.02
N ILE A 149 -0.22 -29.50 29.00
CA ILE A 149 0.00 -30.82 28.41
C ILE A 149 0.84 -31.67 29.37
N PRO A 150 0.34 -32.80 29.88
CA PRO A 150 1.07 -33.63 30.83
C PRO A 150 2.27 -34.32 30.16
N PHE A 151 3.33 -34.56 30.93
CA PHE A 151 4.54 -35.23 30.45
C PHE A 151 4.37 -36.76 30.33
N MET A 152 3.49 -37.35 31.14
CA MET A 152 3.27 -38.80 31.15
C MET A 152 2.40 -39.23 29.97
N GLU A 153 2.85 -40.23 29.22
CA GLU A 153 2.15 -40.72 28.04
C GLU A 153 0.79 -41.40 28.38
N SER A 154 0.69 -41.98 29.59
CA SER A 154 -0.56 -42.54 30.12
C SER A 154 -1.64 -41.48 30.30
N ASP A 155 -1.25 -40.29 30.74
CA ASP A 155 -2.16 -39.19 31.04
C ASP A 155 -2.62 -38.52 29.74
N LEU A 156 -1.71 -38.39 28.77
CA LEU A 156 -2.04 -37.96 27.40
C LEU A 156 -3.05 -38.88 26.70
N LYS A 157 -2.98 -40.19 26.94
CA LYS A 157 -3.90 -41.18 26.34
C LYS A 157 -5.27 -41.22 27.00
N ASN A 158 -5.34 -41.05 28.32
CA ASN A 158 -6.56 -41.29 29.09
C ASN A 158 -7.22 -40.02 29.66
N GLY A 159 -6.50 -38.89 29.68
CA GLY A 159 -6.97 -37.63 30.24
C GLY A 159 -7.90 -36.85 29.30
N SER A 160 -8.78 -36.06 29.91
CA SER A 160 -9.65 -35.12 29.20
C SER A 160 -9.29 -33.67 29.49
N ILE A 161 -9.72 -32.74 28.63
CA ILE A 161 -9.36 -31.32 28.75
C ILE A 161 -9.75 -30.72 30.11
N LYS A 162 -10.93 -31.04 30.64
CA LYS A 162 -11.41 -30.53 31.92
C LYS A 162 -10.53 -30.88 33.12
N ASP A 163 -9.72 -31.94 33.00
CA ASP A 163 -8.86 -32.42 34.09
C ASP A 163 -7.56 -31.59 34.18
N TYR A 164 -7.15 -30.96 33.07
CA TYR A 164 -5.87 -30.24 32.95
C TYR A 164 -6.01 -28.75 32.61
N MET A 165 -7.19 -28.28 32.18
CA MET A 165 -7.40 -26.87 31.84
C MET A 165 -7.37 -25.95 33.08
N THR A 166 -7.02 -24.68 32.85
CA THR A 166 -7.24 -23.62 33.83
C THR A 166 -8.72 -23.23 33.84
N LYS A 167 -9.40 -23.42 34.97
CA LYS A 167 -10.86 -23.16 35.12
C LYS A 167 -11.19 -21.70 35.40
N GLU A 168 -10.34 -21.01 36.16
CA GLU A 168 -10.49 -19.58 36.45
C GLU A 168 -9.93 -18.77 35.29
N VAL A 169 -10.80 -18.45 34.34
CA VAL A 169 -10.43 -17.67 33.16
C VAL A 169 -10.51 -16.19 33.47
N ILE A 170 -9.37 -15.51 33.34
CA ILE A 170 -9.32 -14.05 33.32
C ILE A 170 -9.73 -13.60 31.93
N SER A 171 -10.71 -12.71 31.85
CA SER A 171 -11.35 -12.29 30.62
C SER A 171 -11.73 -10.80 30.68
N ILE A 172 -12.06 -10.22 29.53
CA ILE A 172 -12.59 -8.86 29.40
C ILE A 172 -13.95 -8.86 28.71
N LYS A 173 -14.69 -7.76 28.83
CA LYS A 173 -15.95 -7.56 28.11
C LYS A 173 -15.71 -7.03 26.69
N PRO A 174 -16.65 -7.23 25.75
CA PRO A 174 -16.63 -6.54 24.47
C PRO A 174 -16.57 -5.01 24.64
N GLY A 175 -15.82 -4.33 23.78
CA GLY A 175 -15.70 -2.87 23.77
C GLY A 175 -14.67 -2.29 24.74
N VAL A 176 -13.92 -3.12 25.48
CA VAL A 176 -12.78 -2.67 26.30
C VAL A 176 -11.66 -2.14 25.40
N SER A 177 -11.00 -1.07 25.84
CA SER A 177 -9.92 -0.44 25.08
C SER A 177 -8.70 -1.38 24.95
N ARG A 178 -7.89 -1.16 23.90
CA ARG A 178 -6.64 -1.91 23.73
C ARG A 178 -5.75 -1.78 24.96
N GLU A 179 -5.51 -0.56 25.43
CA GLU A 179 -4.64 -0.30 26.57
C GLU A 179 -5.08 -1.06 27.83
N GLU A 180 -6.38 -1.10 28.13
CA GLU A 180 -6.89 -1.89 29.25
C GLU A 180 -6.70 -3.40 29.05
N ALA A 181 -6.87 -3.91 27.84
CA ALA A 181 -6.60 -5.31 27.53
C ALA A 181 -5.10 -5.64 27.70
N LEU A 182 -4.21 -4.73 27.28
CA LEU A 182 -2.75 -4.85 27.46
C LEU A 182 -2.39 -4.87 28.95
N ASP A 183 -2.94 -3.94 29.72
CA ASP A 183 -2.73 -3.85 31.17
C ASP A 183 -3.23 -5.11 31.88
N THR A 184 -4.36 -5.67 31.45
CA THR A 184 -4.92 -6.90 32.02
C THR A 184 -3.99 -8.09 31.77
N LEU A 185 -3.51 -8.26 30.53
CA LEU A 185 -2.53 -9.32 30.19
C LEU A 185 -1.26 -9.19 31.03
N PHE A 186 -0.74 -7.96 31.18
CA PHE A 186 0.49 -7.69 31.94
C PHE A 186 0.31 -7.90 33.45
N LYS A 187 -0.74 -7.32 34.03
CA LYS A 187 -1.09 -7.41 35.45
C LYS A 187 -1.25 -8.86 35.90
N HIS A 188 -1.91 -9.68 35.09
CA HIS A 188 -2.19 -11.07 35.41
C HIS A 188 -1.13 -12.04 34.89
N ARG A 189 -0.11 -11.56 34.16
CA ARG A 189 1.00 -12.36 33.59
C ARG A 189 0.52 -13.56 32.75
N ILE A 190 -0.54 -13.34 31.99
CA ILE A 190 -1.17 -14.35 31.13
C ILE A 190 -0.90 -14.06 29.65
N GLU A 191 -0.96 -15.11 28.81
CA GLU A 191 -0.67 -15.01 27.38
C GLU A 191 -1.92 -14.97 26.49
N LYS A 192 -3.11 -15.17 27.08
CA LYS A 192 -4.38 -15.28 26.37
C LYS A 192 -5.46 -14.66 27.24
N LEU A 193 -6.26 -13.79 26.65
CA LEU A 193 -7.31 -13.02 27.31
C LEU A 193 -8.59 -13.14 26.47
N PRO A 194 -9.50 -14.06 26.83
CA PRO A 194 -10.79 -14.19 26.17
C PRO A 194 -11.66 -12.95 26.37
N ILE A 195 -12.41 -12.61 25.33
CA ILE A 195 -13.45 -11.59 25.37
C ILE A 195 -14.77 -12.33 25.57
N ILE A 196 -15.50 -12.05 26.65
CA ILE A 196 -16.76 -12.73 26.98
C ILE A 196 -17.89 -11.73 27.19
N ASP A 197 -19.07 -12.05 26.67
CA ASP A 197 -20.27 -11.24 26.87
C ASP A 197 -20.86 -11.42 28.30
N ASP A 198 -21.92 -10.67 28.60
CA ASP A 198 -22.60 -10.76 29.91
C ASP A 198 -23.27 -12.13 30.16
N LYS A 199 -23.44 -12.98 29.14
CA LYS A 199 -23.97 -14.34 29.24
C LYS A 199 -22.88 -15.40 29.38
N GLY A 200 -21.61 -14.99 29.38
CA GLY A 200 -20.42 -15.85 29.46
C GLY A 200 -20.03 -16.50 28.14
N ILE A 201 -20.60 -16.04 27.02
CA ILE A 201 -20.33 -16.56 25.68
C ILE A 201 -19.04 -15.95 25.17
N LEU A 202 -18.17 -16.77 24.56
CA LEU A 202 -16.94 -16.31 23.92
C LEU A 202 -17.28 -15.38 22.75
N GLN A 203 -16.60 -14.25 22.64
CA GLN A 203 -16.76 -13.28 21.55
C GLN A 203 -15.43 -13.01 20.83
N GLY A 204 -14.30 -13.33 21.45
CA GLY A 204 -12.99 -12.93 20.97
C GLY A 204 -11.85 -13.52 21.79
N LEU A 205 -10.63 -13.45 21.27
CA LEU A 205 -9.40 -13.78 22.01
C LEU A 205 -8.29 -12.79 21.68
N ILE A 206 -7.64 -12.26 22.72
CA ILE A 206 -6.41 -11.46 22.62
C ILE A 206 -5.24 -12.30 23.16
N THR A 207 -4.10 -12.31 22.48
CA THR A 207 -2.92 -13.09 22.87
C THR A 207 -1.69 -12.23 23.13
N LYS A 208 -0.68 -12.78 23.82
CA LYS A 208 0.61 -12.12 24.05
C LYS A 208 1.39 -11.85 22.76
N LYS A 209 1.19 -12.63 21.70
CA LYS A 209 1.78 -12.29 20.39
C LYS A 209 1.22 -10.97 19.86
N ASP A 210 -0.04 -10.66 20.17
CA ASP A 210 -0.67 -9.38 19.83
C ASP A 210 -0.12 -8.19 20.68
N LEU A 211 0.69 -8.47 21.72
CA LEU A 211 1.31 -7.46 22.61
C LEU A 211 2.58 -6.83 22.03
N THR A 212 3.28 -7.50 21.12
CA THR A 212 4.37 -6.86 20.37
C THR A 212 3.72 -6.34 19.10
N PRO A 213 3.65 -5.02 18.86
CA PRO A 213 3.17 -4.56 17.57
C PRO A 213 4.15 -5.09 16.52
N GLU A 214 3.78 -6.19 15.87
CA GLU A 214 4.56 -6.78 14.77
C GLU A 214 4.76 -5.75 13.65
N PHE A 215 3.83 -4.77 13.61
CA PHE A 215 3.78 -3.67 12.66
C PHE A 215 3.43 -2.34 13.38
N PRO A 216 4.39 -1.71 14.08
CA PRO A 216 4.15 -0.47 14.82
C PRO A 216 3.94 0.73 13.88
N PHE A 217 4.43 0.62 12.65
CA PHE A 217 4.36 1.66 11.63
C PHE A 217 3.19 1.48 10.66
N ALA A 218 2.28 0.54 10.92
CA ALA A 218 1.19 0.22 10.01
C ALA A 218 0.29 1.44 9.73
N SER A 219 -0.06 1.61 8.46
CA SER A 219 -0.99 2.62 7.96
C SER A 219 -2.43 2.21 8.30
N LYS A 220 -3.07 2.99 9.16
CA LYS A 220 -4.41 2.69 9.69
C LYS A 220 -5.37 3.86 9.56
N ASP A 221 -6.66 3.53 9.51
CA ASP A 221 -7.75 4.50 9.65
C ASP A 221 -7.97 4.91 11.12
N GLU A 222 -8.97 5.77 11.33
CA GLU A 222 -9.36 6.28 12.65
C GLU A 222 -9.87 5.18 13.60
N ASP A 223 -10.39 4.08 13.05
CA ASP A 223 -10.89 2.92 13.80
C ASP A 223 -9.79 1.86 14.08
N GLY A 224 -8.58 2.06 13.56
CA GLY A 224 -7.44 1.17 13.72
C GLY A 224 -7.39 0.00 12.73
N HIS A 225 -8.25 -0.04 11.72
CA HIS A 225 -8.15 -0.97 10.59
C HIS A 225 -7.07 -0.51 9.62
N LEU A 226 -6.54 -1.43 8.79
CA LEU A 226 -5.61 -1.06 7.74
C LEU A 226 -6.26 -0.11 6.73
N LEU A 227 -5.49 0.86 6.24
CA LEU A 227 -5.94 1.71 5.14
C LEU A 227 -6.12 0.89 3.87
N CYS A 228 -7.23 1.15 3.19
CA CYS A 228 -7.62 0.49 1.95
C CYS A 228 -7.85 1.54 0.87
N ALA A 229 -7.16 1.39 -0.26
CA ALA A 229 -7.31 2.26 -1.42
C ALA A 229 -7.59 1.44 -2.67
N ILE A 230 -8.37 2.00 -3.60
CA ILE A 230 -8.69 1.34 -4.88
C ILE A 230 -8.71 2.35 -6.03
N GLY A 231 -8.28 1.89 -7.20
CA GLY A 231 -8.48 2.62 -8.45
C GLY A 231 -9.97 2.75 -8.80
N LEU A 232 -10.38 3.87 -9.38
CA LEU A 232 -11.75 4.14 -9.79
C LEU A 232 -11.78 4.80 -11.17
N SER A 233 -12.79 4.47 -11.97
CA SER A 233 -13.08 5.16 -13.22
C SER A 233 -13.66 6.55 -12.91
N PRO A 234 -13.32 7.61 -13.68
CA PRO A 234 -14.02 8.89 -13.55
C PRO A 234 -15.47 8.82 -14.05
N LYS A 235 -15.88 7.74 -14.74
CA LYS A 235 -17.25 7.60 -15.23
C LYS A 235 -18.21 7.26 -14.10
N PHE A 236 -19.11 8.19 -13.83
CA PHE A 236 -20.20 7.97 -12.89
C PHE A 236 -21.16 6.87 -13.40
N PRO A 237 -21.48 5.83 -12.60
CA PRO A 237 -22.41 4.79 -13.01
C PRO A 237 -23.83 5.33 -13.24
N GLU A 238 -24.40 5.08 -14.42
CA GLU A 238 -25.77 5.53 -14.75
C GLU A 238 -26.85 4.63 -14.13
N SER A 239 -26.54 3.35 -13.90
CA SER A 239 -27.50 2.39 -13.34
C SER A 239 -27.54 2.45 -11.81
N SER A 240 -28.74 2.28 -11.24
CA SER A 240 -28.92 2.19 -9.79
C SER A 240 -28.14 1.03 -9.18
N HIS A 241 -27.99 -0.09 -9.91
CA HIS A 241 -27.16 -1.20 -9.47
C HIS A 241 -25.69 -0.80 -9.32
N GLY A 242 -25.09 -0.14 -10.32
CA GLY A 242 -23.70 0.30 -10.24
C GLY A 242 -23.48 1.33 -9.13
N GLN A 243 -24.43 2.25 -8.92
CA GLN A 243 -24.39 3.22 -7.82
C GLN A 243 -24.46 2.54 -6.45
N ASN A 244 -25.33 1.53 -6.29
CA ASN A 244 -25.43 0.74 -5.05
C ASN A 244 -24.16 -0.05 -4.77
N MET A 245 -23.58 -0.69 -5.79
CA MET A 245 -22.31 -1.41 -5.66
C MET A 245 -21.17 -0.48 -5.24
N LEU A 246 -21.10 0.72 -5.83
CA LEU A 246 -20.10 1.71 -5.48
C LEU A 246 -20.27 2.21 -4.03
N LYS A 247 -21.52 2.40 -3.57
CA LYS A 247 -21.82 2.72 -2.16
C LYS A 247 -21.49 1.59 -1.21
N GLU A 248 -21.63 0.35 -1.63
CA GLU A 248 -21.22 -0.80 -0.83
C GLU A 248 -19.70 -0.90 -0.72
N LEU A 249 -18.99 -0.63 -1.82
CA LEU A 249 -17.53 -0.60 -1.88
C LEU A 249 -16.95 0.48 -0.95
N GLU A 250 -17.51 1.69 -0.98
CA GLU A 250 -17.08 2.83 -0.15
C GLU A 250 -17.01 2.53 1.35
N LYS A 251 -17.86 1.64 1.88
CA LYS A 251 -17.84 1.25 3.30
C LYS A 251 -16.49 0.66 3.76
N TYR A 252 -15.66 0.24 2.82
CA TYR A 252 -14.38 -0.43 3.06
C TYR A 252 -13.20 0.30 2.41
N VAL A 253 -13.44 1.41 1.73
CA VAL A 253 -12.40 2.14 0.98
C VAL A 253 -12.21 3.50 1.64
N ASP A 254 -10.97 3.78 2.03
CA ASP A 254 -10.59 5.05 2.64
C ASP A 254 -10.24 6.09 1.56
N ILE A 255 -9.59 5.65 0.48
CA ILE A 255 -9.09 6.53 -0.60
C ILE A 255 -9.40 5.95 -1.98
N PHE A 256 -10.11 6.72 -2.81
CA PHE A 256 -10.28 6.42 -4.23
C PHE A 256 -9.20 7.10 -5.08
N PHE A 257 -8.56 6.33 -5.94
CA PHE A 257 -7.63 6.85 -6.94
C PHE A 257 -8.32 6.89 -8.30
N ILE A 258 -8.63 8.08 -8.82
CA ILE A 258 -9.08 8.19 -10.21
C ILE A 258 -7.91 7.77 -11.10
N ASP A 259 -8.07 6.66 -11.82
CA ASP A 259 -6.98 6.00 -12.55
C ASP A 259 -7.28 5.94 -14.05
N VAL A 260 -6.82 6.98 -14.75
CA VAL A 260 -6.86 7.13 -16.21
C VAL A 260 -5.48 7.54 -16.73
N ALA A 261 -5.20 7.27 -18.01
CA ALA A 261 -3.91 7.60 -18.61
C ALA A 261 -3.64 9.12 -18.66
N ASP A 262 -4.69 9.91 -18.89
CA ASP A 262 -4.67 11.37 -18.91
C ASP A 262 -5.96 11.89 -18.26
N PHE A 263 -5.90 12.42 -17.05
CA PHE A 263 -7.08 12.94 -16.35
C PHE A 263 -7.49 14.34 -16.83
N TYR A 264 -6.66 15.01 -17.66
CA TYR A 264 -6.91 16.38 -18.09
C TYR A 264 -7.93 16.47 -19.25
N LYS A 265 -9.08 15.81 -19.06
CA LYS A 265 -10.21 15.76 -20.00
C LYS A 265 -11.47 16.25 -19.29
N LYS A 266 -12.25 17.10 -19.97
CA LYS A 266 -13.51 17.65 -19.43
C LYS A 266 -14.47 16.56 -18.93
N ALA A 267 -14.61 15.47 -19.69
CA ALA A 267 -15.49 14.36 -19.31
C ALA A 267 -15.05 13.69 -18.00
N ASP A 268 -13.74 13.52 -17.80
CA ASP A 268 -13.19 12.87 -16.61
C ASP A 268 -13.33 13.78 -15.38
N ILE A 269 -13.03 15.08 -15.53
CA ILE A 269 -13.21 16.09 -14.49
C ILE A 269 -14.68 16.13 -14.03
N GLU A 270 -15.62 16.27 -14.96
CA GLU A 270 -17.06 16.36 -14.63
C GLU A 270 -17.61 15.04 -14.06
N GLY A 271 -17.12 13.90 -14.54
CA GLY A 271 -17.47 12.59 -13.99
C GLY A 271 -16.99 12.42 -12.55
N THR A 272 -15.74 12.77 -12.28
CA THR A 272 -15.16 12.75 -10.93
C THR A 272 -15.88 13.71 -9.99
N LYS A 273 -16.28 14.90 -10.42
CA LYS A 273 -17.10 15.81 -9.59
C LYS A 273 -18.41 15.17 -9.15
N LYS A 274 -19.06 14.39 -10.01
CA LYS A 274 -20.27 13.63 -9.63
C LYS A 274 -19.95 12.54 -8.61
N LEU A 275 -18.84 11.83 -8.79
CA LEU A 275 -18.37 10.81 -7.85
C LEU A 275 -18.07 11.41 -6.46
N MET A 276 -17.33 12.51 -6.38
CA MET A 276 -16.98 13.16 -5.10
C MET A 276 -18.18 13.79 -4.38
N LYS A 277 -19.25 14.12 -5.11
CA LYS A 277 -20.55 14.52 -4.51
C LYS A 277 -21.36 13.33 -4.03
N PHE A 278 -21.18 12.18 -4.65
CA PHE A 278 -21.92 10.95 -4.35
C PHE A 278 -21.27 10.17 -3.21
N LEU A 279 -19.93 10.16 -3.14
CA LEU A 279 -19.11 9.40 -2.18
C LEU A 279 -18.53 10.35 -1.12
N ASP A 280 -18.38 9.86 0.09
CA ASP A 280 -17.84 10.55 1.26
C ASP A 280 -16.33 10.31 1.49
N SER A 281 -15.77 9.30 0.82
CA SER A 281 -14.34 8.96 0.87
C SER A 281 -13.43 10.04 0.27
N ASP A 282 -12.12 9.96 0.55
CA ASP A 282 -11.12 10.86 -0.03
C ASP A 282 -10.68 10.44 -1.44
N PHE A 283 -10.18 11.40 -2.22
CA PHE A 283 -9.83 11.21 -3.63
C PHE A 283 -8.42 11.70 -3.96
N VAL A 284 -7.70 10.86 -4.70
CA VAL A 284 -6.51 11.22 -5.45
C VAL A 284 -6.83 11.25 -6.94
N LEU A 285 -6.43 12.32 -7.62
CA LEU A 285 -6.76 12.54 -9.04
C LEU A 285 -5.53 12.34 -9.93
N GLY A 286 -5.64 11.55 -11.00
CA GLY A 286 -4.55 11.38 -11.95
C GLY A 286 -4.82 10.43 -13.13
N ASN A 287 -3.88 10.27 -14.05
CA ASN A 287 -2.57 10.94 -14.06
C ASN A 287 -2.62 12.28 -14.79
N ILE A 288 -1.82 13.24 -14.33
CA ILE A 288 -1.51 14.47 -15.08
C ILE A 288 0.01 14.65 -15.19
N GLY A 289 0.43 15.57 -16.05
CA GLY A 289 1.85 15.73 -16.41
C GLY A 289 2.39 17.16 -16.47
N THR A 290 1.52 18.18 -16.38
CA THR A 290 1.88 19.57 -16.68
C THR A 290 1.38 20.52 -15.61
N TYR A 291 2.07 21.66 -15.48
CA TYR A 291 1.68 22.74 -14.57
C TYR A 291 0.26 23.23 -14.90
N GLN A 292 -0.06 23.39 -16.18
CA GLN A 292 -1.37 23.90 -16.64
C GLN A 292 -2.51 22.94 -16.30
N ALA A 293 -2.28 21.62 -16.37
CA ALA A 293 -3.27 20.64 -15.95
C ALA A 293 -3.55 20.79 -14.45
N ALA A 294 -2.49 20.85 -13.62
CA ALA A 294 -2.63 21.00 -12.17
C ALA A 294 -3.30 22.33 -11.78
N GLU A 295 -2.89 23.44 -12.40
CA GLU A 295 -3.52 24.75 -12.24
C GLU A 295 -5.01 24.68 -12.53
N HIS A 296 -5.42 24.05 -13.64
CA HIS A 296 -6.83 23.93 -13.99
C HIS A 296 -7.60 23.16 -12.91
N LEU A 297 -7.09 22.01 -12.48
CA LEU A 297 -7.77 21.19 -11.47
C LEU A 297 -7.98 21.96 -10.15
N MET A 298 -7.00 22.78 -9.74
CA MET A 298 -7.08 23.54 -8.48
C MET A 298 -7.84 24.86 -8.59
N THR A 299 -7.93 25.48 -9.78
CA THR A 299 -8.48 26.85 -9.91
C THR A 299 -9.77 26.95 -10.71
N LYS A 300 -10.12 25.93 -11.51
CA LYS A 300 -11.24 26.01 -12.47
C LYS A 300 -12.18 24.81 -12.42
N SER A 301 -11.79 23.71 -11.78
CA SER A 301 -12.59 22.49 -11.77
C SER A 301 -13.64 22.42 -10.66
N ASP A 302 -13.55 23.25 -9.62
CA ASP A 302 -14.48 23.29 -8.48
C ASP A 302 -14.71 21.90 -7.84
N PHE A 303 -13.62 21.19 -7.53
CA PHE A 303 -13.70 19.94 -6.75
C PHE A 303 -13.99 20.25 -5.27
N PRO A 304 -14.69 19.35 -4.54
CA PRO A 304 -14.79 19.44 -3.08
C PRO A 304 -13.40 19.38 -2.44
N GLU A 305 -12.93 20.50 -1.88
CA GLU A 305 -11.56 20.66 -1.37
C GLU A 305 -11.24 19.68 -0.25
N GLU A 306 -12.23 19.36 0.60
CA GLU A 306 -12.08 18.48 1.74
C GLU A 306 -11.85 17.01 1.36
N LYS A 307 -12.28 16.61 0.16
CA LYS A 307 -12.11 15.25 -0.38
C LYS A 307 -11.00 15.16 -1.42
N PHE A 308 -10.53 16.28 -1.97
CA PHE A 308 -9.42 16.29 -2.92
C PHE A 308 -8.09 16.33 -2.15
N ILE A 309 -7.50 15.17 -1.90
CA ILE A 309 -6.33 15.07 -1.00
C ILE A 309 -4.99 14.99 -1.73
N GLY A 310 -4.98 14.66 -3.03
CA GLY A 310 -3.72 14.49 -3.75
C GLY A 310 -3.84 14.36 -5.25
N ILE A 311 -2.70 14.54 -5.93
CA ILE A 311 -2.56 14.38 -7.37
C ILE A 311 -1.55 13.29 -7.66
N LYS A 312 -1.90 12.37 -8.57
CA LYS A 312 -0.99 11.36 -9.12
C LYS A 312 -0.44 11.83 -10.47
N VAL A 313 0.88 11.75 -10.65
CA VAL A 313 1.58 12.29 -11.83
C VAL A 313 2.45 11.26 -12.52
N GLY A 314 2.71 11.49 -13.81
CA GLY A 314 3.58 10.65 -14.63
C GLY A 314 2.79 9.99 -15.75
N MET A 315 3.18 10.25 -16.99
CA MET A 315 2.51 9.74 -18.19
C MET A 315 3.56 9.20 -19.15
N GLY A 316 3.49 7.92 -19.50
CA GLY A 316 4.43 7.30 -20.42
C GLY A 316 5.79 6.89 -19.82
N SER A 317 5.94 6.88 -18.49
CA SER A 317 7.19 6.49 -17.79
C SER A 317 7.15 5.13 -17.10
N GLY A 318 5.99 4.48 -17.02
CA GLY A 318 5.91 3.12 -16.47
C GLY A 318 6.77 2.17 -17.31
N SER A 319 7.46 1.22 -16.68
CA SER A 319 8.41 0.31 -17.36
C SER A 319 7.79 -0.59 -18.44
N ILE A 320 6.46 -0.70 -18.43
CA ILE A 320 5.65 -1.45 -19.40
C ILE A 320 4.63 -0.57 -20.14
N CYS A 321 4.78 0.75 -20.03
CA CYS A 321 3.95 1.72 -20.71
C CYS A 321 4.60 2.09 -22.05
N THR A 322 3.82 2.07 -23.12
CA THR A 322 4.27 2.46 -24.46
C THR A 322 3.50 3.66 -25.00
N THR A 323 2.71 4.35 -24.17
CA THR A 323 1.91 5.52 -24.57
C THR A 323 2.73 6.56 -25.33
N SER A 324 3.90 6.95 -24.81
CA SER A 324 4.77 7.94 -25.47
C SER A 324 5.30 7.45 -26.82
N THR A 325 5.72 6.19 -26.91
CA THR A 325 6.17 5.57 -28.16
C THR A 325 5.05 5.46 -29.19
N GLN A 326 3.82 5.16 -28.76
CA GLN A 326 2.69 4.89 -29.66
C GLN A 326 1.93 6.16 -30.08
N THR A 327 1.87 7.17 -29.21
CA THR A 327 1.07 8.39 -29.42
C THR A 327 1.91 9.65 -29.62
N GLY A 328 3.19 9.63 -29.24
CA GLY A 328 4.05 10.81 -29.18
C GLY A 328 3.79 11.72 -27.98
N VAL A 329 2.80 11.40 -27.13
CA VAL A 329 2.44 12.21 -25.95
C VAL A 329 2.96 11.56 -24.67
N GLY A 330 3.60 12.35 -23.81
CA GLY A 330 4.08 11.89 -22.52
C GLY A 330 4.53 13.03 -21.63
N ALA A 331 4.61 12.75 -20.34
CA ALA A 331 5.15 13.65 -19.34
C ALA A 331 5.93 12.78 -18.35
N PRO A 332 7.27 12.67 -18.53
CA PRO A 332 8.05 11.75 -17.72
C PRO A 332 7.94 12.03 -16.23
N THR A 333 7.95 10.99 -15.39
CA THR A 333 7.55 11.10 -13.97
C THR A 333 8.28 12.20 -13.22
N LEU A 334 9.60 12.31 -13.36
CA LEU A 334 10.39 13.34 -12.69
C LEU A 334 10.01 14.76 -13.14
N PHE A 335 9.85 14.96 -14.46
CA PHE A 335 9.38 16.22 -15.03
C PHE A 335 7.97 16.57 -14.55
N ALA A 336 7.04 15.62 -14.66
CA ALA A 336 5.65 15.80 -14.24
C ALA A 336 5.55 16.14 -12.74
N THR A 337 6.38 15.50 -11.91
CA THR A 337 6.49 15.78 -10.47
C THR A 337 6.91 17.23 -10.24
N ALA A 338 7.98 17.70 -10.87
CA ALA A 338 8.42 19.08 -10.72
C ALA A 338 7.35 20.10 -11.19
N GLN A 339 6.71 19.84 -12.33
CA GLN A 339 5.67 20.72 -12.89
C GLN A 339 4.47 20.87 -11.95
N VAL A 340 3.98 19.76 -11.41
CA VAL A 340 2.81 19.75 -10.53
C VAL A 340 3.16 20.22 -9.12
N ALA A 341 4.38 19.95 -8.63
CA ALA A 341 4.86 20.48 -7.37
C ALA A 341 4.84 22.02 -7.34
N ASP A 342 5.32 22.67 -8.40
CA ASP A 342 5.26 24.13 -8.51
C ASP A 342 3.81 24.64 -8.52
N ALA A 343 2.90 23.98 -9.24
CA ALA A 343 1.49 24.36 -9.25
C ALA A 343 0.85 24.21 -7.85
N ILE A 344 1.12 23.10 -7.15
CA ILE A 344 0.62 22.85 -5.80
C ILE A 344 1.09 23.97 -4.85
N LEU A 345 2.36 24.36 -4.94
CA LEU A 345 2.90 25.46 -4.14
C LEU A 345 2.24 26.80 -4.46
N ASP A 346 1.96 27.08 -5.73
CA ASP A 346 1.37 28.35 -6.17
C ASP A 346 -0.13 28.45 -5.83
N TYR A 347 -0.86 27.33 -5.76
CA TYR A 347 -2.34 27.35 -5.65
C TYR A 347 -2.93 26.68 -4.40
N ASN A 348 -2.44 25.51 -3.98
CA ASN A 348 -2.95 24.82 -2.80
C ASN A 348 -1.92 23.84 -2.19
N PRO A 349 -1.10 24.28 -1.23
CA PRO A 349 -0.03 23.46 -0.64
C PRO A 349 -0.53 22.32 0.26
N ASN A 350 -1.85 22.17 0.46
CA ASN A 350 -2.43 21.07 1.22
C ASN A 350 -2.66 19.81 0.37
N ILE A 351 -2.58 19.92 -0.95
CA ILE A 351 -2.71 18.79 -1.88
C ILE A 351 -1.39 18.02 -1.90
N GLY A 352 -1.43 16.71 -1.62
CA GLY A 352 -0.25 15.86 -1.73
C GLY A 352 0.09 15.48 -3.17
N LEU A 353 1.36 15.17 -3.42
CA LEU A 353 1.86 14.82 -4.74
C LEU A 353 2.43 13.39 -4.77
N ILE A 354 1.95 12.57 -5.72
CA ILE A 354 2.36 11.18 -5.88
C ILE A 354 3.05 11.00 -7.23
N ALA A 355 4.35 10.71 -7.19
CA ALA A 355 5.14 10.39 -8.39
C ALA A 355 4.93 8.92 -8.79
N ASP A 356 4.29 8.66 -9.93
CA ASP A 356 3.92 7.33 -10.41
C ASP A 356 4.77 6.88 -11.61
N GLY A 357 5.46 5.75 -11.45
CA GLY A 357 6.23 5.08 -12.50
C GLY A 357 7.66 5.61 -12.73
N GLY A 358 8.43 4.89 -13.56
CA GLY A 358 9.79 5.28 -13.95
C GLY A 358 10.92 4.86 -13.01
N PHE A 359 10.62 4.42 -11.79
CA PHE A 359 11.61 3.96 -10.80
C PHE A 359 12.24 2.63 -11.22
N LYS A 360 13.57 2.55 -11.17
CA LYS A 360 14.35 1.35 -11.49
C LYS A 360 15.10 0.80 -10.28
N ASN A 361 15.56 1.68 -9.40
CA ASN A 361 16.42 1.32 -8.28
C ASN A 361 16.15 2.24 -7.06
N PRO A 362 16.64 1.86 -5.86
CA PRO A 362 16.42 2.66 -4.65
C PRO A 362 16.93 4.11 -4.74
N GLY A 363 17.94 4.39 -5.56
CA GLY A 363 18.49 5.73 -5.77
C GLY A 363 17.57 6.69 -6.52
N ASP A 364 16.49 6.20 -7.12
CA ASP A 364 15.50 7.05 -7.80
C ASP A 364 14.49 7.68 -6.84
N LEU A 365 14.27 7.06 -5.68
CA LEU A 365 13.37 7.57 -4.63
C LEU A 365 13.76 8.98 -4.16
N PRO A 366 15.01 9.23 -3.68
CA PRO A 366 15.40 10.56 -3.23
C PRO A 366 15.28 11.61 -4.35
N LYS A 367 15.49 11.24 -5.62
CA LYS A 367 15.31 12.13 -6.78
C LYS A 367 13.86 12.59 -6.93
N ALA A 368 12.89 11.67 -6.80
CA ALA A 368 11.47 12.03 -6.85
C ALA A 368 11.08 13.01 -5.73
N PHE A 369 11.51 12.73 -4.49
CA PHE A 369 11.26 13.63 -3.35
C PHE A 369 11.93 14.98 -3.53
N ALA A 370 13.17 15.04 -4.04
CA ALA A 370 13.86 16.30 -4.34
C ALA A 370 13.15 17.16 -5.39
N THR A 371 12.30 16.55 -6.23
CA THR A 371 11.45 17.26 -7.20
C THR A 371 10.04 17.58 -6.70
N GLY A 372 9.75 17.34 -5.42
CA GLY A 372 8.53 17.83 -4.76
C GLY A 372 7.50 16.76 -4.41
N ALA A 373 7.72 15.49 -4.76
CA ALA A 373 6.81 14.40 -4.38
C ALA A 373 6.66 14.28 -2.85
N ASP A 374 5.48 13.87 -2.40
CA ASP A 374 5.20 13.45 -1.02
C ASP A 374 5.26 11.94 -0.89
N MET A 375 4.81 11.22 -1.91
CA MET A 375 4.86 9.76 -1.98
C MET A 375 5.25 9.31 -3.38
N ILE A 376 5.76 8.08 -3.48
CA ILE A 376 6.02 7.42 -4.76
C ILE A 376 5.05 6.27 -4.97
N MET A 377 4.68 6.01 -6.22
CA MET A 377 3.93 4.83 -6.64
C MET A 377 4.71 4.06 -7.69
N SER A 378 4.83 2.75 -7.51
CA SER A 378 5.49 1.89 -8.48
C SER A 378 4.76 0.58 -8.68
N GLY A 379 4.76 0.08 -9.92
CA GLY A 379 4.39 -1.30 -10.23
C GLY A 379 5.62 -2.20 -10.33
N HIS A 380 6.63 -1.76 -11.09
CA HIS A 380 7.80 -2.56 -11.44
C HIS A 380 8.57 -3.08 -10.22
N LEU A 381 8.75 -2.22 -9.20
CA LEU A 381 9.49 -2.58 -7.99
C LEU A 381 8.84 -3.72 -7.20
N PHE A 382 7.53 -3.93 -7.36
CA PHE A 382 6.75 -4.90 -6.56
C PHE A 382 6.18 -6.06 -7.38
N ALA A 383 6.15 -5.95 -8.71
CA ALA A 383 5.57 -6.97 -9.58
C ALA A 383 6.21 -8.36 -9.44
N GLY A 384 7.50 -8.42 -9.09
CA GLY A 384 8.23 -9.66 -8.85
C GLY A 384 8.15 -10.20 -7.42
N ALA A 385 7.47 -9.51 -6.49
CA ALA A 385 7.43 -9.89 -5.09
C ALA A 385 6.55 -11.14 -4.86
N THR A 386 6.74 -11.84 -3.75
CA THR A 386 5.89 -12.98 -3.36
C THR A 386 4.41 -12.61 -3.39
N GLU A 387 4.07 -11.48 -2.80
CA GLU A 387 2.70 -10.99 -2.57
C GLU A 387 2.04 -10.33 -3.80
N SER A 388 2.76 -10.16 -4.91
CA SER A 388 2.10 -9.74 -6.15
C SER A 388 1.20 -10.84 -6.70
N PRO A 389 0.10 -10.53 -7.40
CA PRO A 389 -0.75 -11.55 -8.01
C PRO A 389 -0.01 -12.41 -9.05
N GLY A 390 -0.44 -13.66 -9.19
CA GLY A 390 0.08 -14.61 -10.17
C GLY A 390 1.16 -15.55 -9.65
N PHE A 391 1.52 -16.53 -10.47
CA PHE A 391 2.42 -17.62 -10.07
C PHE A 391 3.89 -17.31 -10.37
N ILE A 392 4.78 -17.91 -9.59
CA ILE A 392 6.22 -17.90 -9.87
C ILE A 392 6.50 -18.92 -10.97
N ASP A 393 7.09 -18.46 -12.06
CA ASP A 393 7.54 -19.29 -13.18
C ASP A 393 9.09 -19.33 -13.25
N THR A 394 9.65 -20.14 -14.13
CA THR A 394 11.11 -20.25 -14.33
C THR A 394 11.47 -20.08 -15.80
N VAL A 395 12.23 -19.03 -16.11
CA VAL A 395 12.76 -18.76 -17.45
C VAL A 395 14.29 -18.82 -17.41
N GLN A 396 14.89 -19.70 -18.21
CA GLN A 396 16.35 -19.90 -18.27
C GLN A 396 17.00 -20.12 -16.88
N GLY A 397 16.31 -20.88 -16.02
CA GLY A 397 16.80 -21.19 -14.66
C GLY A 397 16.63 -20.05 -13.65
N ARG A 398 16.01 -18.93 -14.02
CA ARG A 398 15.70 -17.81 -13.11
C ARG A 398 14.21 -17.76 -12.80
N LYS A 399 13.88 -17.57 -11.52
CA LYS A 399 12.50 -17.36 -11.08
C LYS A 399 11.99 -16.01 -11.58
N VAL A 400 10.79 -15.99 -12.14
CA VAL A 400 10.14 -14.80 -12.70
C VAL A 400 8.65 -14.76 -12.35
N LYS A 401 8.04 -13.59 -12.48
CA LYS A 401 6.57 -13.40 -12.43
C LYS A 401 6.10 -12.59 -13.62
N VAL A 402 4.82 -12.74 -13.99
CA VAL A 402 4.21 -11.97 -15.09
C VAL A 402 3.96 -10.54 -14.62
N TYR A 403 4.32 -9.58 -15.45
CA TYR A 403 4.05 -8.17 -15.25
C TYR A 403 3.48 -7.55 -16.52
N ARG A 404 2.33 -6.89 -16.42
CA ARG A 404 1.63 -6.35 -17.59
C ARG A 404 0.99 -4.99 -17.39
N GLY A 405 1.05 -4.18 -18.44
CA GLY A 405 0.51 -2.83 -18.45
C GLY A 405 -0.99 -2.91 -18.54
N MET A 406 -1.69 -2.04 -17.83
CA MET A 406 -3.16 -1.97 -17.94
C MET A 406 -3.60 -1.57 -19.37
N GLY A 407 -2.70 -0.96 -20.15
CA GLY A 407 -2.87 -0.70 -21.58
C GLY A 407 -2.50 -1.85 -22.50
N SER A 408 -2.01 -2.98 -21.99
CA SER A 408 -1.67 -4.16 -22.79
C SER A 408 -2.92 -4.88 -23.31
N LYS A 409 -2.75 -5.68 -24.36
CA LYS A 409 -3.84 -6.48 -24.94
C LYS A 409 -4.45 -7.42 -23.89
N ASN A 410 -3.60 -8.17 -23.18
CA ASN A 410 -4.03 -9.15 -22.17
C ASN A 410 -4.81 -8.51 -21.02
N ALA A 411 -4.43 -7.30 -20.58
CA ALA A 411 -5.15 -6.59 -19.54
C ALA A 411 -6.51 -6.05 -20.05
N ARG A 412 -6.56 -5.57 -21.30
CA ARG A 412 -7.77 -5.05 -21.93
C ARG A 412 -8.80 -6.11 -22.29
N GLU A 413 -8.37 -7.35 -22.59
CA GLU A 413 -9.27 -8.48 -22.87
C GLU A 413 -10.17 -8.84 -21.67
N ILE A 414 -9.78 -8.46 -20.45
CA ILE A 414 -10.62 -8.65 -19.25
C ILE A 414 -11.83 -7.70 -19.26
N GLY A 415 -11.73 -6.55 -19.93
CA GLY A 415 -12.88 -5.70 -20.27
C GLY A 415 -13.29 -4.62 -19.26
N PHE A 416 -12.71 -4.58 -18.05
CA PHE A 416 -13.14 -3.65 -16.97
C PHE A 416 -12.47 -2.27 -17.00
N ILE A 417 -11.51 -2.04 -17.90
CA ILE A 417 -10.69 -0.81 -17.96
C ILE A 417 -10.69 -0.13 -19.33
N SER A 418 -11.72 -0.36 -20.14
CA SER A 418 -11.82 0.20 -21.50
C SER A 418 -11.85 1.74 -21.52
N ASP A 419 -12.38 2.35 -20.47
CA ASP A 419 -12.46 3.80 -20.27
C ASP A 419 -11.14 4.47 -19.87
N ARG A 420 -10.11 3.68 -19.52
CA ARG A 420 -8.79 4.20 -19.12
C ARG A 420 -8.02 4.86 -20.27
N TYR A 421 -8.33 4.49 -21.52
CA TYR A 421 -7.66 4.93 -22.76
C TYR A 421 -8.68 5.51 -23.76
N ILE A 422 -8.20 6.12 -24.84
CA ILE A 422 -9.06 6.75 -25.86
C ILE A 422 -9.97 5.70 -26.52
N GLU A 423 -11.29 5.85 -26.37
CA GLU A 423 -12.30 4.84 -26.76
C GLU A 423 -12.30 4.46 -28.25
N SER A 424 -11.77 5.31 -29.13
CA SER A 424 -11.73 5.12 -30.58
C SER A 424 -10.49 4.38 -31.10
N SER A 425 -9.44 4.18 -30.29
CA SER A 425 -8.20 3.52 -30.72
C SER A 425 -8.14 2.04 -30.28
N LYS A 426 -9.07 1.20 -30.78
CA LYS A 426 -9.07 -0.24 -30.52
C LYS A 426 -7.85 -0.99 -31.08
N MET A 427 -7.10 -0.39 -32.00
CA MET A 427 -5.96 -1.02 -32.69
C MET A 427 -4.60 -0.78 -32.03
N ILE A 428 -4.44 0.24 -31.18
CA ILE A 428 -3.14 0.66 -30.64
C ILE A 428 -2.98 0.16 -29.19
N THR A 429 -1.89 -0.58 -28.93
CA THR A 429 -1.55 -1.10 -27.61
C THR A 429 -0.58 -0.20 -26.85
N GLU A 430 -1.03 0.47 -25.79
CA GLU A 430 -0.25 1.40 -24.97
C GLU A 430 0.45 0.75 -23.76
N GLY A 431 0.52 -0.58 -23.74
CA GLY A 431 1.30 -1.32 -22.75
C GLY A 431 1.76 -2.70 -23.23
N VAL A 432 2.77 -3.22 -22.55
CA VAL A 432 3.40 -4.53 -22.81
C VAL A 432 3.07 -5.52 -21.70
N SER A 433 3.15 -6.82 -22.00
CA SER A 433 3.07 -7.92 -21.04
C SER A 433 4.33 -8.75 -21.17
N ASP A 434 5.09 -8.91 -20.09
CA ASP A 434 6.34 -9.68 -20.08
C ASP A 434 6.64 -10.24 -18.68
N TYR A 435 7.77 -10.90 -18.51
CA TYR A 435 8.28 -11.42 -17.25
C TYR A 435 9.20 -10.42 -16.55
N VAL A 436 9.09 -10.32 -15.23
CA VAL A 436 10.05 -9.65 -14.36
C VAL A 436 10.73 -10.66 -13.44
N PRO A 437 11.99 -10.43 -13.02
CA PRO A 437 12.65 -11.28 -12.03
C PRO A 437 11.84 -11.36 -10.73
N TYR A 438 11.80 -12.55 -10.13
CA TYR A 438 11.30 -12.71 -8.77
C TYR A 438 12.26 -12.02 -7.80
N VAL A 439 11.73 -11.14 -6.94
CA VAL A 439 12.53 -10.30 -6.03
C VAL A 439 12.44 -10.71 -4.55
N GLY A 440 11.73 -11.81 -4.25
CA GLY A 440 11.53 -12.26 -2.87
C GLY A 440 10.31 -11.65 -2.20
N ASP A 441 10.27 -11.71 -0.87
CA ASP A 441 9.18 -11.17 -0.07
C ASP A 441 9.18 -9.64 -0.10
N LEU A 442 7.99 -9.04 -0.10
CA LEU A 442 7.80 -7.60 -0.13
C LEU A 442 8.53 -6.89 1.02
N SER A 443 8.62 -7.51 2.20
CA SER A 443 9.32 -6.96 3.35
C SER A 443 10.80 -6.64 3.06
N GLY A 444 11.49 -7.53 2.34
CA GLY A 444 12.88 -7.33 1.93
C GLY A 444 13.02 -6.25 0.86
N VAL A 445 12.08 -6.20 -0.08
CA VAL A 445 12.02 -5.14 -1.10
C VAL A 445 11.82 -3.77 -0.44
N LEU A 446 10.84 -3.63 0.47
CA LEU A 446 10.57 -2.38 1.18
C LEU A 446 11.73 -1.97 2.09
N ALA A 447 12.39 -2.92 2.77
CA ALA A 447 13.58 -2.63 3.56
C ALA A 447 14.70 -2.04 2.69
N THR A 448 14.95 -2.62 1.52
CA THR A 448 15.96 -2.13 0.56
C THR A 448 15.62 -0.73 0.04
N LEU A 449 14.35 -0.48 -0.30
CA LEU A 449 13.89 0.83 -0.76
C LEU A 449 13.98 1.89 0.35
N LYS A 450 13.59 1.52 1.58
CA LYS A 450 13.71 2.39 2.76
C LYS A 450 15.17 2.75 3.03
N GLU A 451 16.07 1.78 2.97
CA GLU A 451 17.51 2.00 3.15
C GLU A 451 18.09 2.90 2.06
N GLY A 452 17.76 2.65 0.80
CA GLY A 452 18.21 3.50 -0.31
C GLY A 452 17.72 4.95 -0.20
N LEU A 453 16.46 5.15 0.19
CA LEU A 453 15.92 6.48 0.47
C LEU A 453 16.64 7.15 1.65
N THR A 454 16.78 6.45 2.76
CA THR A 454 17.43 6.97 3.98
C THR A 454 18.87 7.35 3.69
N ASN A 455 19.64 6.48 3.03
CA ASN A 455 21.02 6.77 2.62
C ASN A 455 21.09 7.96 1.66
N GLY A 456 20.19 8.03 0.68
CA GLY A 456 20.08 9.18 -0.22
C GLY A 456 19.83 10.49 0.52
N MET A 457 18.98 10.47 1.55
CA MET A 457 18.71 11.62 2.42
C MET A 457 19.92 12.01 3.29
N ILE A 458 20.68 11.04 3.82
CA ILE A 458 21.94 11.31 4.54
C ILE A 458 22.92 12.04 3.63
N TYR A 459 23.15 11.53 2.42
CA TYR A 459 24.05 12.16 1.46
C TYR A 459 23.56 13.54 1.03
N ALA A 460 22.24 13.74 0.94
CA ALA A 460 21.64 15.02 0.61
C ALA A 460 21.66 16.03 1.77
N GLY A 461 21.97 15.60 3.00
CA GLY A 461 21.88 16.43 4.19
C GLY A 461 20.44 16.74 4.62
N ALA A 462 19.49 15.81 4.41
CA ALA A 462 18.08 15.97 4.73
C ALA A 462 17.63 15.02 5.85
N LYS A 463 17.07 15.54 6.94
CA LYS A 463 16.51 14.74 8.05
C LYS A 463 15.04 14.34 7.82
N SER A 464 14.37 14.98 6.86
CA SER A 464 12.96 14.73 6.55
C SER A 464 12.65 14.80 5.06
N ILE A 465 11.52 14.23 4.63
CA ILE A 465 11.04 14.36 3.23
C ILE A 465 10.88 15.83 2.84
N TYR A 466 10.41 16.68 3.76
CA TYR A 466 10.27 18.12 3.53
C TYR A 466 11.63 18.82 3.29
N GLU A 467 12.68 18.40 4.00
CA GLU A 467 14.04 18.87 3.74
C GLU A 467 14.58 18.32 2.41
N MET A 468 14.28 17.06 2.09
CA MET A 468 14.71 16.42 0.85
C MET A 468 14.20 17.18 -0.39
N LYS A 469 13.00 17.76 -0.34
CA LYS A 469 12.44 18.64 -1.40
C LYS A 469 13.33 19.87 -1.71
N ASN A 470 14.22 20.25 -0.81
CA ASN A 470 15.14 21.36 -1.00
C ASN A 470 16.55 20.93 -1.46
N ALA A 471 16.80 19.63 -1.60
CA ALA A 471 18.09 19.10 -2.02
C ALA A 471 18.57 19.70 -3.36
N SER A 472 19.89 19.76 -3.51
CA SER A 472 20.51 20.26 -4.74
C SER A 472 20.56 19.14 -5.77
N ILE A 473 20.27 19.48 -7.03
CA ILE A 473 20.24 18.53 -8.15
C ILE A 473 21.29 18.95 -9.16
N GLY A 474 22.06 17.98 -9.65
CA GLY A 474 22.98 18.12 -10.77
C GLY A 474 22.44 17.39 -12.00
N ILE A 475 22.58 18.00 -13.17
CA ILE A 475 22.26 17.36 -14.46
C ILE A 475 23.50 16.64 -14.95
N VAL A 476 23.31 15.39 -15.38
CA VAL A 476 24.37 14.53 -15.89
C VAL A 476 24.17 14.33 -17.39
N SER A 477 25.25 14.45 -18.15
CA SER A 477 25.22 14.10 -19.58
C SER A 477 25.19 12.58 -19.76
N VAL A 478 24.79 12.11 -20.95
CA VAL A 478 24.85 10.68 -21.29
C VAL A 478 26.22 10.05 -21.03
N VAL A 479 27.32 10.79 -21.22
CA VAL A 479 28.68 10.32 -20.93
C VAL A 479 28.93 10.25 -19.43
N GLY A 480 28.47 11.24 -18.67
CA GLY A 480 28.56 11.23 -17.21
C GLY A 480 27.76 10.07 -16.58
N THR A 481 26.60 9.71 -17.14
CA THR A 481 25.82 8.56 -16.64
C THR A 481 26.63 7.26 -16.77
N ARG A 482 27.45 7.11 -17.83
CA ARG A 482 28.33 5.95 -17.98
C ARG A 482 29.47 5.92 -16.96
N GLU A 483 30.04 7.08 -16.64
CA GLU A 483 31.06 7.21 -15.58
C GLU A 483 30.50 6.81 -14.22
N THR A 484 29.24 7.13 -13.94
CA THR A 484 28.61 6.85 -12.63
C THR A 484 28.26 5.37 -12.41
N GLN A 485 28.28 4.54 -13.46
CA GLN A 485 28.00 3.11 -13.36
C GLN A 485 29.29 2.31 -13.14
N PRO A 486 29.24 1.14 -12.48
CA PRO A 486 30.39 0.25 -12.41
C PRO A 486 30.95 -0.06 -13.81
N HIS A 487 32.24 0.19 -14.01
CA HIS A 487 32.93 0.00 -15.28
C HIS A 487 34.25 -0.77 -15.09
N ASP A 488 34.79 -1.34 -16.18
CA ASP A 488 36.04 -2.12 -16.21
C ASP A 488 36.04 -3.42 -15.38
N LEU A 489 34.87 -4.09 -15.29
CA LEU A 489 34.69 -5.36 -14.57
C LEU A 489 34.26 -6.50 -15.50
N LEU A 490 34.63 -7.74 -15.16
CA LEU A 490 34.29 -8.95 -15.94
C LEU A 490 32.90 -9.52 -15.61
N GLY A 491 32.34 -9.17 -14.46
CA GLY A 491 30.98 -9.56 -14.06
C GLY A 491 29.93 -8.65 -14.70
N LYS A 492 28.82 -9.22 -15.18
CA LYS A 492 27.61 -8.43 -15.47
C LYS A 492 26.94 -8.13 -14.13
N TYR A 493 27.04 -6.89 -13.68
CA TYR A 493 26.34 -6.39 -12.49
C TYR A 493 24.91 -5.97 -12.83
#